data_AF-A0A965XMR6-F1
#
_entry.id   AF-A0A965XMR6-F1
#
_cell.length_a   1.000
_cell.length_b   1.000
_cell.length_c   1.000
_cell.angle_alpha   90.00
_cell.angle_beta   90.00
_cell.angle_gamma   90.00
#
_symmetry.space_group_name_H-M   'P 1'
#
loop_
_entity.id
_entity.type
_entity.pdbx_description
1 polymer ?
#
loop_
_entity_poly.entity_id
_entity_poly.type
_entity_poly.pdbx_seq_one_letter_code
_entity_poly.pdbx_strand_id
1 'polypeptide(L)'
;MGLWAGIKYALNSTLGTRDFQSLDKIINSTAGKSNFMPLDKLLSAKILLCGISGEVFHLTNKELGTSFDVTFTADTPLGSSGYREYAVAVDTGTWEITATIPDAGSVTNTVQVQTLGTLYIFSYQIIGTAPILETSESTAFQIPNEIEAVIGYAAGAGGGGGYGHSTAYAGGGGGGGGGASALVAAPSILNKNINITIGIGGAAGASGGATVLTGLISKTLPGGFAGQAGNKVTGQGDGGQAGGVGGGRGGGTNTWPALPGLFGEPG
;
A
#
# COMPACT_ATOMS: atom_id res chain seq x y z
N MET A 1 20.28 4.81 -77.98
CA MET A 1 20.44 4.36 -76.58
C MET A 1 20.11 5.54 -75.68
N GLY A 2 19.15 5.41 -74.77
CA GLY A 2 18.64 6.55 -73.99
C GLY A 2 19.69 7.13 -73.04
N LEU A 3 19.57 8.42 -72.73
CA LEU A 3 20.43 9.19 -71.82
C LEU A 3 20.70 8.44 -70.49
N TRP A 4 19.72 7.66 -70.04
CA TRP A 4 19.78 6.83 -68.84
C TRP A 4 20.74 5.64 -68.91
N ALA A 5 20.93 5.06 -70.10
CA ALA A 5 21.91 4.00 -70.32
C ALA A 5 23.36 4.53 -70.26
N GLY A 6 23.58 5.76 -70.75
CA GLY A 6 24.88 6.44 -70.67
C GLY A 6 25.28 6.79 -69.23
N ILE A 7 24.33 7.26 -68.43
CA ILE A 7 24.55 7.58 -67.00
C ILE A 7 24.85 6.31 -66.18
N LYS A 8 24.14 5.20 -66.41
CA LYS A 8 24.44 3.90 -65.77
C LYS A 8 25.84 3.39 -66.12
N TYR A 9 26.25 3.53 -67.38
CA TYR A 9 27.55 3.06 -67.83
C TYR A 9 28.70 3.88 -67.20
N ALA A 10 28.55 5.20 -67.14
CA ALA A 10 29.54 6.10 -66.52
C ALA A 10 29.67 5.87 -65.00
N LEU A 11 28.57 5.63 -64.29
CA LEU A 11 28.63 5.34 -62.85
C LEU A 11 29.28 3.99 -62.54
N ASN A 12 28.99 2.95 -63.33
CA ASN A 12 29.62 1.63 -63.17
C ASN A 12 31.11 1.62 -63.53
N SER A 13 31.56 2.43 -64.49
CA SER A 13 32.97 2.46 -64.89
C SER A 13 33.85 3.28 -63.95
N THR A 14 33.29 4.25 -63.22
CA THR A 14 34.08 5.19 -62.39
C THR A 14 34.28 4.68 -60.95
N LEU A 15 33.36 3.86 -60.44
CA LEU A 15 33.39 3.40 -59.04
C LEU A 15 33.94 1.99 -58.83
N GLY A 16 34.29 1.25 -59.90
CA GLY A 16 35.09 0.02 -59.79
C GLY A 16 34.49 -1.10 -58.93
N THR A 17 33.18 -1.10 -58.68
CA THR A 17 32.55 -1.99 -57.70
C THR A 17 31.64 -2.99 -58.39
N ARG A 18 32.14 -4.23 -58.54
CA ARG A 18 31.30 -5.40 -58.84
C ARG A 18 30.19 -5.64 -57.79
N ASP A 19 30.28 -4.95 -56.65
CA ASP A 19 29.41 -5.13 -55.48
C ASP A 19 28.47 -3.94 -55.20
N PHE A 20 28.39 -2.93 -56.07
CA PHE A 20 27.33 -1.93 -55.93
C PHE A 20 25.99 -2.58 -56.29
N GLN A 21 25.33 -3.12 -55.25
CA GLN A 21 23.93 -3.48 -55.34
C GLN A 21 23.17 -2.23 -55.78
N SER A 22 22.34 -2.34 -56.82
CA SER A 22 21.44 -1.26 -57.20
C SER A 22 20.69 -0.76 -55.96
N LEU A 23 20.37 0.53 -55.89
CA LEU A 23 19.60 1.09 -54.77
C LEU A 23 18.35 0.23 -54.50
N ASP A 24 17.72 -0.28 -55.55
CA ASP A 24 16.58 -1.21 -55.49
C ASP A 24 16.89 -2.53 -54.76
N LYS A 25 18.10 -3.07 -54.88
CA LYS A 25 18.55 -4.27 -54.15
C LYS A 25 18.87 -3.96 -52.69
N ILE A 26 19.40 -2.78 -52.37
CA ILE A 26 19.62 -2.37 -50.96
C ILE A 26 18.28 -2.15 -50.28
N ILE A 27 17.35 -1.45 -50.93
CA ILE A 27 16.01 -1.22 -50.41
C ILE A 27 15.27 -2.56 -50.26
N ASN A 28 15.31 -3.47 -51.24
CA ASN A 28 14.63 -4.78 -51.13
C ASN A 28 15.33 -5.79 -50.22
N SER A 29 16.66 -5.72 -50.03
CA SER A 29 17.39 -6.63 -49.12
C SER A 29 17.30 -6.21 -47.65
N THR A 30 16.77 -5.00 -47.40
CA THR A 30 16.70 -4.37 -46.08
C THR A 30 15.26 -4.09 -45.65
N ALA A 31 14.35 -3.77 -46.59
CA ALA A 31 12.91 -3.70 -46.34
C ALA A 31 12.37 -5.10 -46.05
N GLY A 32 12.12 -5.39 -44.78
CA GLY A 32 11.59 -6.67 -44.31
C GLY A 32 12.51 -7.43 -43.36
N LYS A 33 13.75 -6.98 -43.13
CA LYS A 33 14.57 -7.48 -42.01
C LYS A 33 14.28 -6.63 -40.78
N SER A 34 13.88 -7.30 -39.70
CA SER A 34 13.54 -6.79 -38.36
C SER A 34 14.60 -5.92 -37.66
N ASN A 35 15.69 -5.55 -38.35
CA ASN A 35 16.83 -4.83 -37.80
C ASN A 35 16.83 -3.33 -38.13
N PHE A 36 15.92 -2.86 -39.01
CA PHE A 36 15.56 -1.45 -39.05
C PHE A 36 14.32 -1.26 -38.18
N MET A 37 14.51 -0.83 -36.94
CA MET A 37 13.42 -0.17 -36.25
C MET A 37 13.05 1.05 -37.10
N PRO A 38 11.78 1.20 -37.50
CA PRO A 38 11.39 2.37 -38.28
C PRO A 38 11.75 3.63 -37.47
N LEU A 39 12.13 4.71 -38.18
CA LEU A 39 12.73 5.90 -37.57
C LEU A 39 11.82 6.53 -36.51
N ASP A 40 10.51 6.35 -36.67
CA ASP A 40 9.44 6.65 -35.71
C ASP A 40 9.62 5.94 -34.35
N LYS A 41 10.09 4.69 -34.32
CA LYS A 41 10.38 3.93 -33.08
C LYS A 41 11.69 4.33 -32.40
N LEU A 42 12.62 4.92 -33.14
CA LEU A 42 13.88 5.46 -32.61
C LEU A 42 13.74 6.92 -32.16
N LEU A 43 12.89 7.70 -32.81
CA LEU A 43 12.65 9.11 -32.50
C LEU A 43 11.43 9.35 -31.61
N SER A 44 10.54 8.37 -31.40
CA SER A 44 9.41 8.56 -30.49
C SER A 44 9.90 8.87 -29.07
N ALA A 45 9.23 9.82 -28.41
CA ALA A 45 9.34 9.95 -26.98
C ALA A 45 8.75 8.69 -26.33
N LYS A 46 9.24 8.34 -25.14
CA LYS A 46 8.75 7.17 -24.42
C LYS A 46 8.38 7.55 -23.00
N ILE A 47 7.33 6.94 -22.49
CA ILE A 47 6.99 7.00 -21.06
C ILE A 47 7.30 5.62 -20.48
N LEU A 48 8.21 5.58 -19.51
CA LEU A 48 8.43 4.41 -18.67
C LEU A 48 7.30 4.33 -17.65
N LEU A 49 6.51 3.27 -17.76
CA LEU A 49 5.52 2.88 -16.76
C LEU A 49 6.20 1.88 -15.82
N CYS A 50 6.07 2.11 -14.52
CA CYS A 50 6.53 1.22 -13.46
C CYS A 50 5.33 0.84 -12.62
N GLY A 51 5.17 -0.43 -12.25
CA GLY A 51 3.95 -0.89 -11.58
C GLY A 51 3.96 -2.37 -11.26
N ILE A 52 2.78 -2.94 -11.02
CA ILE A 52 2.63 -4.32 -10.53
C ILE A 52 1.76 -5.18 -11.44
N SER A 53 1.76 -6.51 -11.24
CA SER A 53 0.90 -7.39 -12.05
C SER A 53 -0.57 -7.13 -11.75
N GLY A 54 -1.40 -7.07 -12.79
CA GLY A 54 -2.83 -6.79 -12.71
C GLY A 54 -3.18 -5.29 -12.78
N GLU A 55 -2.17 -4.42 -12.74
CA GLU A 55 -2.36 -2.98 -12.87
C GLU A 55 -2.67 -2.55 -14.31
N VAL A 56 -3.50 -1.52 -14.44
CA VAL A 56 -3.88 -0.93 -15.73
C VAL A 56 -3.53 0.55 -15.74
N PHE A 57 -2.80 0.97 -16.76
CA PHE A 57 -2.50 2.37 -17.06
C PHE A 57 -3.38 2.82 -18.22
N HIS A 58 -4.22 3.82 -17.99
CA HIS A 58 -5.00 4.50 -19.04
C HIS A 58 -4.27 5.79 -19.43
N LEU A 59 -3.79 5.87 -20.66
CA LEU A 59 -3.05 7.02 -21.17
C LEU A 59 -3.93 7.82 -22.12
N THR A 60 -4.03 9.12 -21.93
CA THR A 60 -4.76 10.05 -22.80
C THR A 60 -3.92 11.27 -23.11
N ASN A 61 -3.67 11.54 -24.39
CA ASN A 61 -3.05 12.79 -24.84
C ASN A 61 -4.13 13.88 -24.94
N LYS A 62 -3.97 14.97 -24.19
CA LYS A 62 -4.99 16.03 -24.10
C LYS A 62 -5.09 16.88 -25.36
N GLU A 63 -4.01 17.00 -26.13
CA GLU A 63 -3.96 17.83 -27.33
C GLU A 63 -4.43 17.07 -28.57
N LEU A 64 -4.04 15.81 -28.71
CA LEU A 64 -4.33 14.98 -29.88
C LEU A 64 -5.60 14.13 -29.70
N GLY A 65 -6.10 13.98 -28.47
CA GLY A 65 -7.26 13.15 -28.16
C GLY A 65 -7.01 11.64 -28.35
N THR A 66 -5.74 11.23 -28.46
CA THR A 66 -5.38 9.82 -28.55
C THR A 66 -5.38 9.17 -27.17
N SER A 67 -5.92 7.96 -27.07
CA SER A 67 -5.99 7.22 -25.80
C SER A 67 -5.75 5.73 -26.00
N PHE A 68 -5.07 5.11 -25.06
CA PHE A 68 -4.86 3.66 -25.05
C PHE A 68 -4.53 3.16 -23.63
N ASP A 69 -4.63 1.85 -23.47
CA ASP A 69 -4.40 1.19 -22.19
C ASP A 69 -3.14 0.31 -22.26
N VAL A 70 -2.43 0.26 -21.13
CA VAL A 70 -1.33 -0.69 -20.91
C VAL A 70 -1.64 -1.48 -19.66
N THR A 71 -1.79 -2.80 -19.81
CA THR A 71 -2.02 -3.72 -18.69
C THR A 71 -0.74 -4.45 -18.35
N PHE A 72 -0.38 -4.44 -17.08
CA PHE A 72 0.74 -5.22 -16.58
C PHE A 72 0.27 -6.62 -16.22
N THR A 73 0.98 -7.62 -16.72
CA THR A 73 0.69 -9.03 -16.48
C THR A 73 1.89 -9.68 -15.79
N ALA A 74 1.75 -10.96 -15.45
CA ALA A 74 2.85 -11.75 -14.90
C ALA A 74 4.08 -11.82 -15.83
N ASP A 75 3.89 -11.55 -17.12
CA ASP A 75 4.92 -11.62 -18.17
C ASP A 75 5.59 -10.27 -18.46
N THR A 76 5.05 -9.15 -17.95
CA THR A 76 5.70 -7.84 -18.11
C THR A 76 7.07 -7.86 -17.42
N PRO A 77 8.17 -7.42 -18.06
CA PRO A 77 9.51 -7.53 -17.50
C PRO A 77 9.64 -6.89 -16.12
N LEU A 78 10.36 -7.57 -15.21
CA LEU A 78 10.76 -7.00 -13.93
C LEU A 78 12.02 -6.17 -14.12
N GLY A 79 11.96 -4.91 -13.69
CA GLY A 79 13.10 -4.01 -13.64
C GLY A 79 13.97 -4.23 -12.41
N SER A 80 15.08 -3.48 -12.36
CA SER A 80 16.01 -3.49 -11.22
C SER A 80 15.40 -2.95 -9.93
N SER A 81 14.33 -2.16 -10.04
CA SER A 81 13.55 -1.64 -8.93
C SER A 81 12.72 -2.69 -8.20
N GLY A 82 12.53 -3.88 -8.80
CA GLY A 82 11.60 -4.90 -8.34
C GLY A 82 10.17 -4.72 -8.86
N TYR A 83 9.88 -3.58 -9.52
CA TYR A 83 8.61 -3.36 -10.21
C TYR A 83 8.64 -3.90 -11.63
N ARG A 84 7.45 -4.13 -12.18
CA ARG A 84 7.29 -4.37 -13.61
C ARG A 84 7.50 -3.06 -14.34
N GLU A 85 8.24 -3.11 -15.43
CA GLU A 85 8.65 -1.92 -16.18
C GLU A 85 8.34 -2.09 -17.66
N TYR A 86 7.68 -1.09 -18.26
CA TYR A 86 7.38 -1.08 -19.69
C TYR A 86 7.45 0.34 -20.25
N ALA A 87 8.28 0.53 -21.27
CA ALA A 87 8.40 1.81 -21.96
C ALA A 87 7.45 1.85 -23.16
N VAL A 88 6.43 2.69 -23.09
CA VAL A 88 5.49 2.90 -24.20
C VAL A 88 5.91 4.10 -25.05
N ALA A 89 5.90 3.92 -26.37
CA ALA A 89 6.14 5.01 -27.31
C ALA A 89 4.92 5.93 -27.36
N VAL A 90 5.16 7.24 -27.31
CA VAL A 90 4.13 8.27 -27.29
C VAL A 90 4.52 9.47 -28.16
N ASP A 91 3.51 10.19 -28.62
CA ASP A 91 3.70 11.50 -29.25
C ASP A 91 4.03 12.58 -28.21
N THR A 92 4.59 13.70 -28.67
CA THR A 92 4.75 14.90 -27.83
C THR A 92 3.40 15.48 -27.45
N GLY A 93 3.29 16.01 -26.22
CA GLY A 93 2.07 16.60 -25.67
C GLY A 93 1.93 16.35 -24.17
N THR A 94 0.82 16.80 -23.61
CA THR A 94 0.40 16.52 -22.24
C THR A 94 -0.33 15.19 -22.20
N TRP A 95 0.28 14.22 -21.54
CA TRP A 95 -0.34 12.94 -21.26
C TRP A 95 -0.95 12.95 -19.87
N GLU A 96 -2.25 12.70 -19.79
CA GLU A 96 -2.93 12.31 -18.56
C GLU A 96 -2.89 10.80 -18.44
N ILE A 97 -2.31 10.30 -17.36
CA ILE A 97 -2.09 8.88 -17.12
C ILE A 97 -2.80 8.51 -15.83
N THR A 98 -3.75 7.60 -15.92
CA THR A 98 -4.46 7.04 -14.77
C THR A 98 -3.98 5.63 -14.52
N ALA A 99 -3.27 5.42 -13.41
CA ALA A 99 -2.88 4.10 -12.93
C ALA A 99 -3.98 3.55 -12.03
N THR A 100 -4.41 2.31 -12.28
CA THR A 100 -5.46 1.62 -11.53
C THR A 100 -4.95 0.28 -11.05
N ILE A 101 -4.90 0.11 -9.73
CA ILE A 101 -4.57 -1.16 -9.09
C ILE A 101 -5.88 -1.78 -8.59
N PRO A 102 -6.20 -3.03 -9.01
CA PRO A 102 -7.35 -3.75 -8.48
C PRO A 102 -7.35 -3.74 -6.94
N ASP A 103 -8.50 -3.44 -6.35
CA ASP A 103 -8.74 -3.43 -4.89
C ASP A 103 -7.95 -2.38 -4.07
N ALA A 104 -7.08 -1.57 -4.70
CA ALA A 104 -6.37 -0.47 -4.04
C ALA A 104 -6.87 0.92 -4.46
N GLY A 105 -7.34 1.07 -5.70
CA GLY A 105 -7.88 2.32 -6.24
C GLY A 105 -7.15 2.81 -7.49
N SER A 106 -7.32 4.10 -7.80
CA SER A 106 -6.67 4.73 -8.96
C SER A 106 -6.10 6.10 -8.64
N VAL A 107 -5.10 6.50 -9.41
CA VAL A 107 -4.49 7.83 -9.34
C VAL A 107 -4.22 8.35 -10.75
N THR A 108 -4.51 9.62 -10.96
CA THR A 108 -4.30 10.31 -12.23
C THR A 108 -3.23 11.36 -12.07
N ASN A 109 -2.19 11.29 -12.89
CA ASN A 109 -1.10 12.24 -12.95
C ASN A 109 -0.86 12.68 -14.40
N THR A 110 -0.20 13.82 -14.58
CA THR A 110 0.13 14.34 -15.91
C THR A 110 1.63 14.28 -16.18
N VAL A 111 1.99 13.96 -17.42
CA VAL A 111 3.37 13.94 -17.91
C VAL A 111 3.47 14.84 -19.13
N GLN A 112 4.37 15.81 -19.07
CA GLN A 112 4.63 16.76 -20.16
C GLN A 112 5.73 16.21 -21.06
N VAL A 113 5.35 15.68 -22.22
CA VAL A 113 6.27 15.08 -23.20
C VAL A 113 6.65 16.14 -24.24
N GLN A 114 7.84 16.71 -24.11
CA GLN A 114 8.26 17.87 -24.91
C GLN A 114 9.30 17.53 -25.99
N THR A 115 10.02 16.42 -25.82
CA THR A 115 11.20 16.11 -26.64
C THR A 115 11.15 14.67 -27.13
N LEU A 116 11.25 14.53 -28.45
CA LEU A 116 11.41 13.26 -29.14
C LEU A 116 12.69 12.52 -28.69
N GLY A 117 12.67 11.19 -28.73
CA GLY A 117 13.79 10.34 -28.32
C GLY A 117 14.13 10.39 -26.82
N THR A 118 13.36 11.11 -26.01
CA THR A 118 13.55 11.21 -24.55
C THR A 118 12.68 10.19 -23.82
N LEU A 119 13.26 9.57 -22.78
CA LEU A 119 12.53 8.72 -21.84
C LEU A 119 12.03 9.57 -20.68
N TYR A 120 10.70 9.62 -20.53
CA TYR A 120 10.01 10.23 -19.40
C TYR A 120 9.64 9.13 -18.41
N ILE A 121 9.72 9.43 -17.10
CA ILE A 121 9.37 8.47 -16.05
C ILE A 121 8.05 8.88 -15.44
N PHE A 122 7.09 7.96 -15.42
CA PHE A 122 5.84 8.13 -14.69
C PHE A 122 6.02 7.59 -13.27
N SER A 123 5.78 8.43 -12.26
CA SER A 123 5.81 8.05 -10.84
C SER A 123 4.51 8.44 -10.16
N TYR A 124 4.02 7.57 -9.29
CA TYR A 124 2.75 7.74 -8.59
C TYR A 124 2.77 6.97 -7.27
N GLN A 125 1.80 7.26 -6.42
CA GLN A 125 1.57 6.55 -5.17
C GLN A 125 0.06 6.32 -5.04
N ILE A 126 -0.34 5.08 -4.73
CA ILE A 126 -1.71 4.74 -4.37
C ILE A 126 -1.73 4.35 -2.90
N ILE A 127 -2.63 4.97 -2.13
CA ILE A 127 -2.89 4.59 -0.75
C ILE A 127 -4.14 3.72 -0.77
N GLY A 128 -3.96 2.42 -0.54
CA GLY A 128 -5.09 1.50 -0.42
C GLY A 128 -6.01 1.91 0.74
N THR A 129 -7.32 1.86 0.51
CA THR A 129 -8.34 2.17 1.52
C THR A 129 -8.80 0.95 2.30
N ALA A 130 -8.51 -0.26 1.78
CA ALA A 130 -8.80 -1.53 2.42
C ALA A 130 -7.58 -2.06 3.20
N PRO A 131 -7.78 -2.74 4.34
CA PRO A 131 -6.69 -3.38 5.06
C PRO A 131 -6.13 -4.55 4.24
N ILE A 132 -4.80 -4.62 4.14
CA ILE A 132 -4.11 -5.77 3.53
C ILE A 132 -4.08 -7.00 4.44
N LEU A 133 -4.34 -6.80 5.73
CA LEU A 133 -4.53 -7.84 6.74
C LEU A 133 -5.39 -7.27 7.87
N GLU A 134 -6.39 -8.03 8.29
CA GLU A 134 -7.11 -7.82 9.55
C GLU A 134 -7.15 -9.16 10.30
N THR A 135 -6.75 -9.16 11.58
CA THR A 135 -6.69 -10.38 12.38
C THR A 135 -6.95 -10.09 13.85
N SER A 136 -7.68 -11.00 14.50
CA SER A 136 -7.85 -11.08 15.96
C SER A 136 -7.06 -12.26 16.57
N GLU A 137 -6.31 -12.99 15.75
CA GLU A 137 -5.51 -14.15 16.14
C GLU A 137 -4.02 -13.89 15.92
N SER A 138 -3.18 -14.58 16.70
CA SER A 138 -1.73 -14.52 16.53
C SER A 138 -1.33 -15.17 15.21
N THR A 139 -0.58 -14.45 14.38
CA THR A 139 -0.23 -14.91 13.03
C THR A 139 1.07 -14.27 12.53
N ALA A 140 1.60 -14.85 11.46
CA ALA A 140 2.67 -14.24 10.67
C ALA A 140 2.09 -13.79 9.33
N PHE A 141 2.50 -12.61 8.86
CA PHE A 141 2.07 -12.04 7.59
C PHE A 141 3.25 -11.52 6.81
N GLN A 142 3.31 -11.90 5.53
CA GLN A 142 4.29 -11.38 4.60
C GLN A 142 3.65 -10.25 3.79
N ILE A 143 4.17 -9.04 3.96
CA ILE A 143 3.81 -7.89 3.14
C ILE A 143 4.20 -8.20 1.69
N PRO A 144 3.28 -8.07 0.72
CA PRO A 144 3.60 -8.17 -0.69
C PRO A 144 4.80 -7.28 -1.08
N ASN A 145 5.61 -7.73 -2.03
CA ASN A 145 6.82 -7.01 -2.44
C ASN A 145 6.49 -5.62 -2.99
N GLU A 146 5.33 -5.50 -3.59
CA GLU A 146 4.71 -4.34 -4.22
C GLU A 146 4.37 -3.19 -3.27
N ILE A 147 4.29 -3.44 -1.96
CA ILE A 147 3.87 -2.43 -0.98
C ILE A 147 5.09 -1.75 -0.35
N GLU A 148 5.29 -0.45 -0.59
CA GLU A 148 6.43 0.31 -0.05
C GLU A 148 6.22 0.82 1.38
N ALA A 149 4.95 1.01 1.76
CA ALA A 149 4.56 1.63 3.00
C ALA A 149 3.28 1.00 3.54
N VAL A 150 3.18 0.84 4.85
CA VAL A 150 2.01 0.30 5.54
C VAL A 150 1.74 1.12 6.78
N ILE A 151 0.47 1.34 7.09
CA ILE A 151 0.03 2.00 8.32
C ILE A 151 -0.55 0.91 9.22
N GLY A 152 -0.01 0.79 10.43
CA GLY A 152 -0.43 -0.22 11.39
C GLY A 152 -1.39 0.35 12.43
N TYR A 153 -2.53 -0.31 12.60
CA TYR A 153 -3.47 -0.10 13.71
C TYR A 153 -3.49 -1.34 14.58
N ALA A 154 -3.27 -1.18 15.88
CA ALA A 154 -3.30 -2.31 16.80
C ALA A 154 -3.69 -1.89 18.21
N ALA A 155 -4.23 -2.83 18.97
CA ALA A 155 -4.53 -2.67 20.40
C ALA A 155 -4.03 -3.89 21.19
N GLY A 156 -3.66 -3.65 22.45
CA GLY A 156 -3.45 -4.72 23.42
C GLY A 156 -4.78 -5.37 23.86
N ALA A 157 -4.71 -6.36 24.74
CA ALA A 157 -5.91 -6.97 25.31
C ALA A 157 -6.38 -6.26 26.59
N GLY A 158 -7.69 -6.11 26.79
CA GLY A 158 -8.24 -5.53 28.01
C GLY A 158 -7.96 -6.38 29.25
N GLY A 159 -7.89 -5.73 30.42
CA GLY A 159 -7.84 -6.44 31.71
C GLY A 159 -9.21 -6.99 32.10
N GLY A 160 -9.24 -8.01 32.95
CA GLY A 160 -10.49 -8.51 33.50
C GLY A 160 -10.98 -7.67 34.68
N GLY A 161 -12.30 -7.67 34.90
CA GLY A 161 -12.90 -7.02 36.07
C GLY A 161 -12.53 -7.73 37.37
N GLY A 162 -12.62 -7.03 38.49
CA GLY A 162 -12.42 -7.59 39.82
C GLY A 162 -13.51 -8.61 40.18
N TYR A 163 -13.17 -9.54 41.06
CA TYR A 163 -14.13 -10.50 41.60
C TYR A 163 -15.05 -9.86 42.65
N GLY A 164 -16.29 -10.38 42.74
CA GLY A 164 -17.07 -10.24 43.98
C GLY A 164 -16.48 -11.16 45.05
N HIS A 165 -16.30 -10.65 46.27
CA HIS A 165 -15.70 -11.42 47.37
C HIS A 165 -16.58 -12.63 47.76
N SER A 166 -16.03 -13.85 47.78
CA SER A 166 -16.81 -15.10 47.95
C SER A 166 -16.93 -15.62 49.39
N THR A 167 -16.10 -15.14 50.33
CA THR A 167 -16.16 -15.68 51.71
C THR A 167 -16.99 -14.80 52.65
N ALA A 168 -17.97 -15.46 53.29
CA ALA A 168 -18.81 -15.05 54.43
C ALA A 168 -19.74 -13.84 54.29
N TYR A 169 -19.50 -12.92 53.35
CA TYR A 169 -20.26 -11.68 53.28
C TYR A 169 -20.43 -11.19 51.83
N ALA A 170 -21.41 -11.75 51.12
CA ALA A 170 -21.80 -11.34 49.77
C ALA A 170 -22.24 -9.85 49.73
N GLY A 171 -21.80 -9.09 48.72
CA GLY A 171 -22.42 -7.78 48.40
C GLY A 171 -21.56 -6.70 47.73
N GLY A 172 -20.23 -6.76 47.76
CA GLY A 172 -19.38 -5.76 47.09
C GLY A 172 -19.14 -6.08 45.61
N GLY A 173 -19.50 -5.17 44.70
CA GLY A 173 -19.17 -5.29 43.27
C GLY A 173 -17.68 -5.09 43.01
N GLY A 174 -17.07 -5.90 42.14
CA GLY A 174 -15.69 -5.69 41.70
C GLY A 174 -15.58 -4.52 40.72
N GLY A 175 -14.41 -3.88 40.66
CA GLY A 175 -14.14 -2.81 39.69
C GLY A 175 -13.96 -3.35 38.26
N GLY A 176 -14.29 -2.58 37.24
CA GLY A 176 -14.08 -2.97 35.83
C GLY A 176 -12.59 -3.09 35.48
N GLY A 177 -12.24 -3.91 34.49
CA GLY A 177 -10.86 -4.01 33.98
C GLY A 177 -10.44 -2.78 33.19
N GLY A 178 -9.14 -2.50 33.14
CA GLY A 178 -8.59 -1.42 32.33
C GLY A 178 -8.60 -1.73 30.83
N GLY A 179 -8.72 -0.69 30.01
CA GLY A 179 -8.52 -0.77 28.57
C GLY A 179 -7.03 -0.91 28.22
N ALA A 180 -6.74 -1.59 27.13
CA ALA A 180 -5.38 -1.82 26.65
C ALA A 180 -4.78 -0.59 25.97
N SER A 181 -3.46 -0.59 25.78
CA SER A 181 -2.81 0.43 24.95
C SER A 181 -3.20 0.26 23.47
N ALA A 182 -3.32 1.37 22.77
CA ALA A 182 -3.56 1.41 21.33
C ALA A 182 -2.40 2.07 20.59
N LEU A 183 -2.18 1.65 19.34
CA LEU A 183 -1.16 2.17 18.45
C LEU A 183 -1.77 2.53 17.10
N VAL A 184 -1.39 3.72 16.63
CA VAL A 184 -1.39 4.09 15.22
C VAL A 184 0.05 4.36 14.85
N ALA A 185 0.60 3.59 13.92
CA ALA A 185 2.01 3.74 13.55
C ALA A 185 2.18 4.06 12.05
N ALA A 186 3.01 5.08 11.80
CA ALA A 186 3.35 5.60 10.50
C ALA A 186 4.38 4.71 9.77
N PRO A 187 4.53 4.84 8.43
CA PRO A 187 5.02 3.79 7.57
C PRO A 187 6.54 3.73 7.53
N SER A 188 7.12 2.72 8.16
CA SER A 188 8.47 2.28 7.79
C SER A 188 8.48 0.77 7.71
N ILE A 189 8.54 0.24 6.48
CA ILE A 189 8.74 -1.19 6.28
C ILE A 189 10.22 -1.47 6.54
N LEU A 190 10.55 -1.85 7.78
CA LEU A 190 11.89 -2.33 8.11
C LEU A 190 12.11 -3.78 7.63
N ASN A 191 11.03 -4.55 7.57
CA ASN A 191 10.99 -5.95 7.16
C ASN A 191 9.64 -6.27 6.52
N LYS A 192 9.64 -7.10 5.48
CA LYS A 192 8.42 -7.58 4.81
C LYS A 192 7.70 -8.67 5.60
N ASN A 193 8.35 -9.31 6.56
CA ASN A 193 7.73 -10.30 7.44
C ASN A 193 7.30 -9.65 8.76
N ILE A 194 6.01 -9.67 9.04
CA ILE A 194 5.41 -9.22 10.30
C ILE A 194 5.03 -10.44 11.12
N ASN A 195 5.44 -10.51 12.38
CA ASN A 195 4.81 -11.44 13.33
C ASN A 195 3.94 -10.64 14.30
N ILE A 196 2.71 -11.12 14.46
CA ILE A 196 1.67 -10.53 15.29
C ILE A 196 1.35 -11.55 16.38
N THR A 197 1.56 -11.18 17.63
CA THR A 197 1.08 -11.94 18.78
C THR A 197 -0.02 -11.14 19.43
N ILE A 198 -1.25 -11.64 19.39
CA ILE A 198 -2.41 -11.00 20.01
C ILE A 198 -2.45 -11.37 21.49
N GLY A 199 -2.53 -10.35 22.34
CA GLY A 199 -2.71 -10.55 23.78
C GLY A 199 -4.05 -11.21 24.09
N ILE A 200 -4.08 -12.07 25.11
CA ILE A 200 -5.33 -12.67 25.59
C ILE A 200 -6.01 -11.72 26.58
N GLY A 201 -7.33 -11.55 26.50
CA GLY A 201 -8.09 -10.77 27.47
C GLY A 201 -7.90 -11.29 28.89
N GLY A 202 -7.82 -10.38 29.86
CA GLY A 202 -7.69 -10.77 31.27
C GLY A 202 -8.94 -11.49 31.76
N ALA A 203 -8.75 -12.66 32.40
CA ALA A 203 -9.79 -13.25 33.23
C ALA A 203 -10.09 -12.34 34.43
N ALA A 204 -11.17 -12.60 35.17
CA ALA A 204 -11.47 -11.80 36.36
C ALA A 204 -10.24 -11.71 37.30
N GLY A 205 -9.99 -10.51 37.85
CA GLY A 205 -8.82 -10.20 38.68
C GLY A 205 -7.45 -10.37 38.00
N ALA A 206 -7.39 -10.61 36.68
CA ALA A 206 -6.16 -10.78 35.93
C ALA A 206 -6.00 -9.69 34.86
N SER A 207 -4.76 -9.24 34.65
CA SER A 207 -4.43 -8.30 33.59
C SER A 207 -4.51 -8.97 32.22
N GLY A 208 -4.77 -8.18 31.18
CA GLY A 208 -4.72 -8.63 29.81
C GLY A 208 -3.27 -8.88 29.36
N GLY A 209 -3.11 -9.82 28.44
CA GLY A 209 -1.85 -10.06 27.73
C GLY A 209 -1.47 -8.88 26.83
N ALA A 210 -0.18 -8.70 26.61
CA ALA A 210 0.32 -7.70 25.67
C ALA A 210 0.14 -8.18 24.22
N THR A 211 -0.19 -7.26 23.32
CA THR A 211 -0.10 -7.48 21.88
C THR A 211 1.28 -7.06 21.40
N VAL A 212 1.99 -7.94 20.70
CA VAL A 212 3.35 -7.71 20.23
C VAL A 212 3.38 -7.73 18.70
N LEU A 213 3.94 -6.68 18.12
CA LEU A 213 4.20 -6.56 16.69
C LEU A 213 5.72 -6.58 16.48
N THR A 214 6.20 -7.43 15.59
CA THR A 214 7.61 -7.49 15.19
C THR A 214 7.75 -7.47 13.67
N GLY A 215 8.88 -6.96 13.17
CA GLY A 215 9.16 -6.86 11.73
C GLY A 215 8.98 -5.46 11.17
N LEU A 216 7.76 -4.92 11.25
CA LEU A 216 7.41 -3.59 10.72
C LEU A 216 7.94 -2.48 11.63
N ILE A 217 7.56 -2.58 12.90
CA ILE A 217 8.01 -1.76 14.02
C ILE A 217 8.02 -2.72 15.19
N SER A 218 9.16 -2.91 15.86
CA SER A 218 9.18 -3.74 17.07
C SER A 218 8.44 -2.97 18.17
N LYS A 219 7.19 -3.32 18.42
CA LYS A 219 6.32 -2.61 19.35
C LYS A 219 5.53 -3.60 20.19
N THR A 220 5.59 -3.39 21.51
CA THR A 220 4.75 -4.07 22.48
C THR A 220 3.68 -3.10 22.97
N LEU A 221 2.42 -3.50 22.84
CA LEU A 221 1.25 -2.79 23.35
C LEU A 221 0.79 -3.50 24.62
N PRO A 222 1.01 -2.93 25.81
CA PRO A 222 0.64 -3.60 27.04
C PRO A 222 -0.88 -3.77 27.13
N GLY A 223 -1.29 -4.90 27.70
CA GLY A 223 -2.68 -5.16 28.04
C GLY A 223 -3.15 -4.29 29.20
N GLY A 224 -4.47 -4.17 29.36
CA GLY A 224 -5.08 -3.46 30.47
C GLY A 224 -4.88 -4.17 31.80
N PHE A 225 -4.79 -3.41 32.89
CA PHE A 225 -4.63 -4.00 34.23
C PHE A 225 -5.97 -4.54 34.76
N ALA A 226 -5.89 -5.55 35.62
CA ALA A 226 -7.05 -6.09 36.33
C ALA A 226 -7.76 -5.04 37.19
N GLY A 227 -9.09 -5.11 37.25
CA GLY A 227 -9.87 -4.48 38.31
C GLY A 227 -9.65 -5.17 39.65
N GLN A 228 -9.79 -4.43 40.74
CA GLN A 228 -9.66 -4.95 42.10
C GLN A 228 -10.98 -5.50 42.62
N ALA A 229 -10.89 -6.49 43.50
CA ALA A 229 -12.05 -7.02 44.18
C ALA A 229 -12.71 -5.95 45.06
N GLY A 230 -14.04 -5.94 45.11
CA GLY A 230 -14.78 -5.00 45.95
C GLY A 230 -14.63 -5.30 47.43
N ASN A 231 -14.36 -4.26 48.24
CA ASN A 231 -14.44 -4.38 49.70
C ASN A 231 -15.89 -4.12 50.16
N LYS A 232 -16.49 -5.06 50.90
CA LYS A 232 -17.87 -4.91 51.41
C LYS A 232 -18.03 -3.71 52.34
N VAL A 233 -17.01 -3.33 53.10
CA VAL A 233 -17.09 -2.21 54.07
C VAL A 233 -17.36 -0.89 53.35
N THR A 234 -16.83 -0.73 52.13
CA THR A 234 -17.00 0.48 51.32
C THR A 234 -17.94 0.26 50.13
N GLY A 235 -18.33 -0.98 49.84
CA GLY A 235 -19.14 -1.34 48.66
C GLY A 235 -18.42 -1.11 47.31
N GLN A 236 -17.10 -0.92 47.36
CA GLN A 236 -16.33 -0.36 46.24
C GLN A 236 -15.21 -1.31 45.82
N GLY A 237 -15.19 -1.65 44.53
CA GLY A 237 -14.02 -2.20 43.84
C GLY A 237 -13.37 -1.13 42.97
N ASP A 238 -12.04 -1.04 43.03
CA ASP A 238 -11.28 -0.12 42.21
C ASP A 238 -11.18 -0.64 40.77
N GLY A 239 -11.43 0.24 39.81
CA GLY A 239 -11.24 -0.07 38.40
C GLY A 239 -9.77 -0.28 38.05
N GLY A 240 -9.50 -1.19 37.12
CA GLY A 240 -8.16 -1.48 36.64
C GLY A 240 -7.54 -0.29 35.93
N GLN A 241 -6.22 -0.14 36.07
CA GLN A 241 -5.47 0.90 35.36
C GLN A 241 -5.44 0.63 33.85
N ALA A 242 -5.31 1.69 33.06
CA ALA A 242 -5.06 1.58 31.63
C ALA A 242 -3.72 0.88 31.36
N GLY A 243 -3.66 0.03 30.33
CA GLY A 243 -2.43 -0.65 29.91
C GLY A 243 -1.37 0.28 29.33
N GLY A 244 -1.76 1.48 28.89
CA GLY A 244 -0.84 2.47 28.36
C GLY A 244 -1.57 3.59 27.61
N VAL A 245 -0.83 4.29 26.75
CA VAL A 245 -1.38 5.36 25.90
C VAL A 245 -2.52 4.79 25.04
N GLY A 246 -3.64 5.52 25.00
CA GLY A 246 -4.86 5.11 24.29
C GLY A 246 -5.78 4.17 25.09
N GLY A 247 -5.35 3.66 26.25
CA GLY A 247 -6.17 2.82 27.12
C GLY A 247 -6.99 3.62 28.13
N GLY A 248 -8.24 3.21 28.36
CA GLY A 248 -9.09 3.75 29.43
C GLY A 248 -8.85 3.08 30.79
N ARG A 249 -9.15 3.76 31.89
CA ARG A 249 -9.27 3.08 33.20
C ARG A 249 -10.61 2.35 33.29
N GLY A 250 -10.62 1.23 34.01
CA GLY A 250 -11.86 0.55 34.35
C GLY A 250 -12.74 1.39 35.26
N GLY A 251 -14.05 1.22 35.17
CA GLY A 251 -14.99 1.90 36.07
C GLY A 251 -14.89 1.33 37.49
N GLY A 252 -14.81 2.21 38.49
CA GLY A 252 -15.00 1.81 39.90
C GLY A 252 -16.48 1.79 40.25
N THR A 253 -16.89 0.94 41.19
CA THR A 253 -18.26 0.93 41.72
C THR A 253 -18.42 1.99 42.81
N ASN A 254 -18.11 3.26 42.51
CA ASN A 254 -18.57 4.34 43.37
C ASN A 254 -20.06 4.50 43.14
N THR A 255 -20.85 4.18 44.17
CA THR A 255 -22.20 4.71 44.30
C THR A 255 -22.13 6.21 44.05
N TRP A 256 -22.81 6.69 43.00
CA TRP A 256 -23.22 8.07 42.98
C TRP A 256 -23.84 8.36 44.36
N PRO A 257 -23.44 9.42 45.10
CA PRO A 257 -24.24 9.81 46.23
C PRO A 257 -25.62 10.08 45.66
N ALA A 258 -26.60 9.25 46.04
CA ALA A 258 -27.99 9.59 45.81
C ALA A 258 -28.17 10.96 46.45
N LEU A 259 -28.25 12.02 45.64
CA LEU A 259 -28.58 13.35 46.12
C LEU A 259 -29.94 13.21 46.79
N PRO A 260 -30.05 13.37 48.12
CA PRO A 260 -31.34 13.27 48.78
C PRO A 260 -32.16 14.48 48.33
N GLY A 261 -33.25 14.25 47.60
CA GLY A 261 -34.38 15.19 47.56
C GLY A 261 -34.44 16.20 46.42
N LEU A 262 -34.14 15.84 45.17
CA LEU A 262 -34.34 16.76 44.02
C LEU A 262 -35.42 16.34 43.01
N PHE A 263 -36.25 15.35 43.36
CA PHE A 263 -37.53 15.13 42.71
C PHE A 263 -38.63 15.30 43.75
N GLY A 264 -39.08 16.54 43.93
CA GLY A 264 -40.37 16.79 44.56
C GLY A 264 -41.46 16.22 43.67
N GLU A 265 -42.34 15.41 44.23
CA GLU A 265 -43.56 14.98 43.56
C GLU A 265 -44.41 16.23 43.23
N PRO A 266 -44.94 16.35 42.00
CA PRO A 266 -45.92 17.40 41.71
C PRO A 266 -47.26 17.00 42.34
N GLY A 267 -47.84 17.94 43.11
CA GLY A 267 -49.26 17.92 43.47
C GLY A 267 -50.16 18.32 42.32
#